data_AF-A0A6P7TYC0-F1
#
_entry.id   AF-A0A6P7TYC0-F1
#
_cell.length_a   1.000
_cell.length_b   1.000
_cell.length_c   1.000
_cell.angle_alpha   90.00
_cell.angle_beta   90.00
_cell.angle_gamma   90.00
#
_symmetry.space_group_name_H-M   'P 1'
#
loop_
_entity.id
_entity.type
_entity.pdbx_description
1 polymer ?
#
loop_
_entity_poly.entity_id
_entity_poly.type
_entity_poly.pdbx_seq_one_letter_code
_entity_poly.pdbx_strand_id
1 'polypeptide(L)'
;MTFSRAIAVPVIDGIDWATFEYSSVYSSRDNPVGIFEWGFFYKEANLPLQKGKLSSEPYHSPTHAGGLLAIDRHFFKELGYYDQGLLVWGGEQYELSFKVWMCHGAVLWVPCSRIGHVYRGPGRSTASSKYTSQVPLSDLNHKRVVDTWFDEEHRKYFYRRHPELDGFSVDVRDQIALKNRLQCKSFSWFMKDVAPFLLDSYPYPHENIHFGNVCT
;
A
#
# COMPACT_ATOMS: atom_id res chain seq x y z
N MET A 1 7.65 24.98 5.42
CA MET A 1 7.98 23.60 5.06
C MET A 1 7.83 23.46 3.56
N THR A 2 8.92 23.27 2.82
CA THR A 2 8.85 22.92 1.39
C THR A 2 8.53 21.43 1.30
N PHE A 3 7.30 21.07 0.93
CA PHE A 3 6.85 19.69 0.75
C PHE A 3 7.39 19.06 -0.55
N SER A 4 8.69 19.17 -0.82
CA SER A 4 9.27 18.64 -2.07
C SER A 4 9.40 17.12 -2.09
N ARG A 5 9.27 16.45 -0.93
CA ARG A 5 9.39 14.99 -0.78
C ARG A 5 8.17 14.39 -0.09
N ALA A 6 6.99 14.56 -0.69
CA ALA A 6 5.78 13.92 -0.22
C ALA A 6 4.89 13.51 -1.39
N ILE A 7 4.03 12.51 -1.14
CA ILE A 7 2.83 12.30 -1.94
C ILE A 7 1.64 12.88 -1.19
N ALA A 8 0.79 13.60 -1.91
CA ALA A 8 -0.48 14.12 -1.40
C ALA A 8 -1.61 13.24 -1.93
N VAL A 9 -2.43 12.72 -1.02
CA VAL A 9 -3.54 11.82 -1.30
C VAL A 9 -4.82 12.55 -0.91
N PRO A 10 -5.76 12.77 -1.85
CA PRO A 10 -7.06 13.35 -1.51
C PRO A 10 -7.90 12.34 -0.74
N VAL A 11 -8.91 12.82 -0.02
CA VAL A 11 -9.98 11.94 0.47
C VAL A 11 -10.77 11.43 -0.73
N ILE A 12 -10.91 10.11 -0.82
CA ILE A 12 -11.64 9.44 -1.90
C ILE A 12 -13.06 9.18 -1.42
N ASP A 13 -14.02 9.84 -2.06
CA ASP A 13 -15.44 9.69 -1.76
C ASP A 13 -16.12 8.72 -2.72
N GLY A 14 -17.27 8.22 -2.31
CA GLY A 14 -18.06 7.29 -3.10
C GLY A 14 -18.93 8.00 -4.12
N ILE A 15 -18.90 7.53 -5.35
CA ILE A 15 -19.97 7.78 -6.32
C ILE A 15 -20.64 6.43 -6.61
N ASP A 16 -21.95 6.35 -6.37
CA ASP A 16 -22.71 5.13 -6.66
C ASP A 16 -22.70 4.84 -8.17
N TRP A 17 -22.48 3.58 -8.54
CA TRP A 17 -22.32 3.19 -9.94
C TRP A 17 -23.60 3.20 -10.75
N ALA A 18 -24.76 3.13 -10.09
CA ALA A 18 -26.07 3.06 -10.72
C ALA A 18 -26.75 4.43 -10.73
N THR A 19 -26.73 5.15 -9.60
CA THR A 19 -27.41 6.44 -9.43
C THR A 19 -26.50 7.64 -9.67
N PHE A 20 -25.17 7.46 -9.64
CA PHE A 20 -24.17 8.53 -9.66
C PHE A 20 -24.30 9.52 -8.49
N GLU A 21 -24.99 9.13 -7.43
CA GLU A 21 -25.05 9.90 -6.20
C GLU A 21 -23.68 9.92 -5.52
N TYR A 22 -23.25 11.10 -5.10
CA TYR A 22 -22.02 11.31 -4.35
C TYR A 22 -22.28 11.12 -2.85
N SER A 23 -21.43 10.36 -2.17
CA SER A 23 -21.48 10.15 -0.73
C SER A 23 -20.09 10.28 -0.11
N SER A 24 -20.02 11.00 1.02
CA SER A 24 -18.79 11.09 1.81
C SER A 24 -18.54 9.75 2.50
N VAL A 25 -17.32 9.22 2.38
CA VAL A 25 -16.96 7.91 2.96
C VAL A 25 -16.61 8.04 4.45
N TYR A 26 -16.10 9.20 4.87
CA TYR A 26 -15.70 9.46 6.25
C TYR A 26 -16.48 10.61 6.86
N SER A 27 -16.67 10.58 8.18
CA SER A 27 -17.18 11.71 8.94
C SER A 27 -16.08 12.76 9.16
N SER A 28 -16.47 14.00 9.47
CA SER A 28 -15.52 15.09 9.76
C SER A 28 -14.72 14.90 11.06
N ARG A 29 -15.04 13.87 11.84
CA ARG A 29 -14.36 13.50 13.09
C ARG A 29 -13.40 12.31 12.91
N ASP A 30 -13.48 11.64 11.77
CA ASP A 30 -12.60 10.52 11.47
C ASP A 30 -11.25 11.03 10.99
N ASN A 31 -10.21 10.26 11.30
CA ASN A 31 -8.86 10.46 10.78
C ASN A 31 -8.35 9.13 10.20
N PRO A 32 -8.94 8.69 9.08
CA PRO A 32 -8.64 7.41 8.46
C PRO A 32 -7.22 7.41 7.90
N VAL A 33 -6.52 6.30 8.04
CA VAL A 33 -5.21 6.10 7.40
C VAL A 33 -5.22 4.79 6.64
N GLY A 34 -4.62 4.79 5.45
CA GLY A 34 -4.32 3.58 4.72
C GLY A 34 -3.32 2.71 5.48
N ILE A 35 -3.66 1.43 5.59
CA ILE A 35 -2.82 0.37 6.15
C ILE A 35 -2.91 -0.88 5.26
N PHE A 36 -2.28 -1.96 5.68
CA PHE A 36 -2.33 -3.26 5.04
C PHE A 36 -2.49 -4.33 6.11
N GLU A 37 -3.00 -5.49 5.70
CA GLU A 37 -2.83 -6.72 6.45
C GLU A 37 -1.75 -7.60 5.79
N TRP A 38 -1.29 -8.64 6.49
CA TRP A 38 -0.09 -9.39 6.10
C TRP A 38 -0.21 -10.19 4.79
N GLY A 39 -1.41 -10.35 4.22
CA GLY A 39 -1.67 -10.83 2.86
C GLY A 39 -1.82 -9.73 1.79
N PHE A 40 -1.47 -8.48 2.12
CA PHE A 40 -1.48 -7.32 1.22
C PHE A 40 -2.87 -6.89 0.73
N PHE A 41 -3.95 -7.26 1.42
CA PHE A 41 -5.24 -6.58 1.25
C PHE A 41 -5.20 -5.18 1.85
N TYR A 42 -5.72 -4.20 1.09
CA TYR A 42 -5.78 -2.82 1.55
C TYR A 42 -6.81 -2.70 2.66
N LYS A 43 -6.42 -2.01 3.72
CA LYS A 43 -7.24 -1.80 4.91
C LYS A 43 -7.10 -0.36 5.36
N GLU A 44 -8.01 0.06 6.22
CA GLU A 44 -7.98 1.39 6.83
C GLU A 44 -8.11 1.25 8.33
N ALA A 45 -7.42 2.13 9.05
CA ALA A 45 -7.59 2.32 10.48
C ALA A 45 -8.01 3.76 10.76
N ASN A 46 -8.82 3.97 11.79
CA ASN A 46 -9.16 5.31 12.26
C ASN A 46 -8.27 5.66 13.45
N LEU A 47 -7.47 6.71 13.30
CA LEU A 47 -6.66 7.24 14.40
C LEU A 47 -7.41 8.35 15.12
N PRO A 48 -7.13 8.61 16.40
CA PRO A 48 -7.64 9.81 17.04
C PRO A 48 -7.01 11.06 16.41
N LEU A 49 -7.80 12.12 16.25
CA LEU A 49 -7.27 13.44 15.89
C LEU A 49 -6.28 13.91 16.96
N GLN A 50 -5.12 14.38 16.53
CA GLN A 50 -4.12 14.92 17.46
C GLN A 50 -4.65 16.21 18.09
N LYS A 51 -4.51 16.33 19.42
CA LYS A 51 -4.96 17.52 20.16
C LYS A 51 -4.30 18.78 19.60
N GLY A 52 -5.11 19.76 19.22
CA GLY A 52 -4.65 21.03 18.67
C GLY A 52 -4.45 21.06 17.15
N LYS A 53 -4.67 19.95 16.44
CA LYS A 53 -4.75 19.94 14.97
C LYS A 53 -6.19 20.10 14.51
N LEU A 54 -6.38 20.84 13.42
CA LEU A 54 -7.67 20.91 12.72
C LEU A 54 -7.89 19.61 11.94
N SER A 55 -9.15 19.15 11.85
CA SER A 55 -9.48 17.97 11.05
C SER A 55 -9.28 18.17 9.54
N SER A 56 -9.06 19.41 9.11
CA SER A 56 -8.76 19.80 7.73
C SER A 56 -7.26 19.76 7.39
N GLU A 57 -6.38 19.65 8.40
CA GLU A 57 -4.93 19.65 8.18
C GLU A 57 -4.46 18.32 7.56
N PRO A 58 -3.47 18.34 6.65
CA PRO A 58 -2.85 17.12 6.18
C PRO A 58 -2.22 16.30 7.30
N TYR A 59 -2.32 14.99 7.19
CA TYR A 59 -1.75 14.05 8.17
C TYR A 59 -1.07 12.87 7.49
N HIS A 60 -0.17 12.25 8.24
CA HIS A 60 0.62 11.11 7.78
C HIS A 60 -0.23 9.85 7.72
N SER A 61 -0.07 9.09 6.64
CA SER A 61 -0.68 7.77 6.49
C SER A 61 0.38 6.74 6.09
N PRO A 62 0.39 5.52 6.64
CA PRO A 62 1.34 4.49 6.26
C PRO A 62 1.29 4.13 4.77
N THR A 63 0.08 4.03 4.21
CA THR A 63 -0.13 3.70 2.79
C THR A 63 -1.20 4.60 2.15
N HIS A 64 -1.49 4.37 0.87
CA HIS A 64 -2.58 5.02 0.16
C HIS A 64 -3.35 4.00 -0.68
N ALA A 65 -4.55 4.36 -1.12
CA ALA A 65 -5.42 3.50 -1.93
C ALA A 65 -4.93 3.26 -3.38
N GLY A 66 -3.85 3.93 -3.80
CA GLY A 66 -3.29 3.81 -5.16
C GLY A 66 -3.74 4.92 -6.12
N GLY A 67 -4.94 4.77 -6.69
CA GLY A 67 -5.30 5.42 -7.97
C GLY A 67 -5.37 6.95 -8.02
N LEU A 68 -5.39 7.65 -6.88
CA LEU A 68 -5.53 9.11 -6.81
C LEU A 68 -4.46 9.69 -5.89
N LEU A 69 -3.49 10.41 -6.45
CA LEU A 69 -2.41 11.08 -5.72
C LEU A 69 -1.78 12.20 -6.54
N ALA A 70 -1.06 13.08 -5.86
CA ALA A 70 -0.14 14.04 -6.47
C ALA A 70 1.27 13.84 -5.89
N ILE A 71 2.28 13.86 -6.77
CA ILE A 71 3.69 13.73 -6.42
C ILE A 71 4.51 14.68 -7.31
N ASP A 72 5.55 15.28 -6.75
CA ASP A 72 6.52 16.02 -7.56
C ASP A 72 7.19 15.10 -8.60
N ARG A 73 7.28 15.57 -9.84
CA ARG A 73 7.81 14.77 -10.95
C ARG A 73 9.28 14.38 -10.75
N HIS A 74 10.09 15.28 -10.19
CA HIS A 74 11.51 15.01 -9.95
C HIS A 74 11.68 14.02 -8.80
N PHE A 75 10.90 14.15 -7.74
CA PHE A 75 10.87 13.16 -6.66
C PHE A 75 10.41 11.78 -7.15
N PHE A 76 9.36 11.71 -7.97
CA PHE A 76 8.92 10.44 -8.54
C PHE A 76 10.00 9.77 -9.41
N LYS A 77 10.74 10.57 -10.19
CA LYS A 77 11.89 10.09 -10.97
C LYS A 77 13.04 9.62 -10.08
N GLU A 78 13.33 10.33 -8.99
CA GLU A 78 14.37 9.96 -8.02
C GLU A 78 14.07 8.60 -7.37
N LEU A 79 12.80 8.35 -7.03
CA LEU A 79 12.29 7.07 -6.54
C LEU A 79 12.28 5.96 -7.61
N GLY A 80 12.76 6.23 -8.83
CA GLY A 80 12.83 5.26 -9.91
C GLY A 80 11.49 4.92 -10.54
N TYR A 81 10.47 5.79 -10.38
CA TYR A 81 9.08 5.51 -10.75
C TYR A 81 8.53 4.25 -10.05
N TYR A 82 7.42 3.69 -10.54
CA TYR A 82 6.98 2.35 -10.15
C TYR A 82 7.96 1.30 -10.66
N ASP A 83 8.11 0.22 -9.90
CA ASP A 83 8.77 -1.00 -10.35
C ASP A 83 8.14 -1.51 -11.65
N GLN A 84 8.93 -1.52 -12.71
CA GLN A 84 8.51 -1.95 -14.05
C GLN A 84 8.15 -3.43 -14.13
N GLY A 85 8.53 -4.23 -13.12
CA GLY A 85 8.12 -5.62 -13.01
C GLY A 85 6.73 -5.83 -12.39
N LEU A 86 6.06 -4.78 -11.91
CA LEU A 86 4.67 -4.87 -11.47
C LEU A 86 3.74 -4.96 -12.68
N LEU A 87 2.87 -5.97 -12.69
CA LEU A 87 2.01 -6.27 -13.84
C LEU A 87 0.54 -6.02 -13.52
N VAL A 88 -0.13 -5.29 -14.42
CA VAL A 88 -1.59 -5.08 -14.47
C VAL A 88 -2.18 -4.37 -13.25
N TRP A 89 -2.26 -5.02 -12.09
CA TRP A 89 -2.92 -4.49 -10.91
C TRP A 89 -2.43 -5.16 -9.62
N GLY A 90 -2.28 -4.35 -8.56
CA GLY A 90 -1.98 -4.79 -7.21
C GLY A 90 -0.51 -4.62 -6.87
N GLY A 91 -0.22 -4.08 -5.69
CA GLY A 91 1.12 -3.92 -5.15
C GLY A 91 1.71 -2.52 -5.34
N GLU A 92 1.33 -1.80 -6.40
CA GLU A 92 1.91 -0.49 -6.74
C GLU A 92 1.72 0.57 -5.64
N GLN A 93 0.57 0.53 -4.96
CA GLN A 93 0.26 1.45 -3.87
C GLN A 93 1.15 1.21 -2.64
N TYR A 94 1.49 -0.04 -2.35
CA TYR A 94 2.38 -0.39 -1.25
C TYR A 94 3.83 -0.10 -1.59
N GLU A 95 4.23 -0.46 -2.81
CA GLU A 95 5.56 -0.20 -3.33
C GLU A 95 5.91 1.29 -3.23
N LEU A 96 5.03 2.16 -3.73
CA LEU A 96 5.26 3.60 -3.67
C LEU A 96 5.21 4.13 -2.24
N SER A 97 4.30 3.63 -1.41
CA SER A 97 4.22 4.02 0.01
C SER A 97 5.52 3.71 0.76
N PHE A 98 6.04 2.48 0.60
CA PHE A 98 7.29 2.06 1.24
C PHE A 98 8.49 2.82 0.68
N LYS A 99 8.56 3.00 -0.66
CA LYS A 99 9.56 3.87 -1.30
C LYS A 99 9.59 5.26 -0.67
N VAL A 100 8.44 5.93 -0.65
CA VAL A 100 8.34 7.31 -0.16
C VAL A 100 8.76 7.38 1.30
N TRP A 101 8.19 6.56 2.17
CA TRP A 101 8.49 6.61 3.60
C TRP A 101 9.93 6.21 3.94
N MET A 102 10.38 5.06 3.43
CA MET A 102 11.69 4.53 3.77
C MET A 102 12.81 5.33 3.10
N CYS A 103 12.56 6.00 1.97
CA CYS A 103 13.53 6.82 1.25
C CYS A 103 13.30 8.34 1.49
N HIS A 104 12.99 8.69 2.75
CA HIS A 104 13.04 10.05 3.30
C HIS A 104 11.99 11.04 2.76
N GLY A 105 10.81 10.54 2.44
CA GLY A 105 9.61 11.32 2.15
C GLY A 105 8.45 10.97 3.08
N ALA A 106 7.25 11.42 2.74
CA ALA A 106 6.03 11.12 3.49
C ALA A 106 4.80 10.93 2.59
N VAL A 107 3.87 10.09 3.03
CA VAL A 107 2.54 9.99 2.46
C VAL A 107 1.59 10.83 3.31
N LEU A 108 0.96 11.82 2.68
CA LEU A 108 0.06 12.76 3.34
C LEU A 108 -1.35 12.62 2.78
N TRP A 109 -2.31 12.31 3.64
CA TRP A 109 -3.72 12.47 3.31
C TRP A 109 -4.11 13.93 3.54
N VAL A 110 -4.85 14.52 2.60
CA VAL A 110 -5.19 15.94 2.57
C VAL A 110 -6.70 16.11 2.63
N PRO A 111 -7.30 16.27 3.83
CA PRO A 111 -8.77 16.31 3.99
C PRO A 111 -9.50 17.40 3.21
N CYS A 112 -8.83 18.54 2.98
CA CYS A 112 -9.35 19.64 2.17
C CYS A 112 -9.42 19.33 0.66
N SER A 113 -8.74 18.28 0.19
CA SER A 113 -8.79 17.83 -1.19
C SER A 113 -9.63 16.56 -1.25
N ARG A 114 -10.72 16.59 -2.01
CA ARG A 114 -11.67 15.48 -2.11
C ARG A 114 -11.95 15.15 -3.56
N ILE A 115 -11.98 13.86 -3.88
CA ILE A 115 -12.27 13.37 -5.22
C ILE A 115 -13.29 12.23 -5.10
N GLY A 116 -14.42 12.36 -5.82
CA GLY A 116 -15.38 11.27 -5.93
C GLY A 116 -14.90 10.19 -6.91
N HIS A 117 -15.01 8.93 -6.51
CA HIS A 117 -14.63 7.76 -7.31
C HIS A 117 -15.83 6.83 -7.50
N VAL A 118 -16.09 6.42 -8.74
CA VAL A 118 -17.15 5.46 -9.06
C VAL A 118 -16.67 4.04 -8.72
N TYR A 119 -17.16 3.50 -7.61
CA TYR A 119 -16.89 2.10 -7.26
C TYR A 119 -17.62 1.17 -8.23
N ARG A 120 -17.00 0.06 -8.65
CA ARG A 120 -17.62 -0.80 -9.68
C ARG A 120 -18.84 -1.54 -9.12
N GLY A 121 -19.90 -1.62 -9.94
CA GLY A 121 -21.05 -2.47 -9.67
C GLY A 121 -20.74 -3.97 -9.85
N PRO A 122 -21.66 -4.85 -9.40
CA PRO A 122 -21.52 -6.30 -9.50
C PRO A 122 -21.26 -6.79 -10.92
N GLY A 123 -20.46 -7.84 -11.08
CA GLY A 123 -20.27 -8.53 -12.37
C GLY A 123 -19.34 -7.84 -13.37
N ARG A 124 -18.72 -6.70 -13.03
CA ARG A 124 -17.73 -6.04 -13.89
C ARG A 124 -16.31 -6.55 -13.61
N SER A 125 -15.86 -7.52 -14.41
CA SER A 125 -14.49 -8.06 -14.36
C SER A 125 -13.45 -7.05 -14.86
N THR A 126 -12.22 -7.18 -14.34
CA THR A 126 -11.04 -6.49 -14.86
C THR A 126 -10.69 -6.97 -16.27
N ALA A 127 -10.05 -6.08 -17.05
CA ALA A 127 -9.62 -6.37 -18.41
C ALA A 127 -8.81 -7.67 -18.48
N SER A 128 -9.03 -8.44 -19.55
CA SER A 128 -8.24 -9.62 -19.87
C SER A 128 -6.75 -9.25 -19.94
N SER A 129 -5.94 -9.89 -19.11
CA SER A 129 -4.48 -9.76 -19.17
C SER A 129 -3.92 -10.65 -20.28
N LYS A 130 -2.94 -10.13 -21.04
CA LYS A 130 -2.12 -10.94 -21.96
C LYS A 130 -1.09 -11.81 -21.23
N TYR A 131 -0.91 -11.60 -19.92
CA TYR A 131 0.06 -12.32 -19.10
C TYR A 131 -0.60 -13.57 -18.53
N THR A 132 0.02 -14.72 -18.77
CA THR A 132 -0.35 -16.00 -18.16
C THR A 132 0.61 -16.29 -17.00
N SER A 133 0.06 -16.77 -15.87
CA SER A 133 0.84 -17.13 -14.69
C SER A 133 0.15 -18.29 -13.97
N GLN A 134 0.94 -19.11 -13.28
CA GLN A 134 0.43 -20.21 -12.45
C GLN A 134 -0.22 -19.71 -11.16
N VAL A 135 0.14 -18.50 -10.73
CA VAL A 135 -0.42 -17.79 -9.56
C VAL A 135 -0.98 -16.43 -9.97
N PRO A 136 -1.92 -15.84 -9.21
CA PRO A 136 -2.45 -14.51 -9.51
C PRO A 136 -1.34 -13.47 -9.70
N LEU A 137 -1.47 -12.61 -10.71
CA LEU A 137 -0.46 -11.57 -11.00
C LEU A 137 -0.29 -10.59 -9.84
N SER A 138 -1.38 -10.29 -9.11
CA SER A 138 -1.34 -9.47 -7.89
C SER A 138 -0.43 -10.07 -6.82
N ASP A 139 -0.41 -11.40 -6.70
CA ASP A 139 0.38 -12.07 -5.67
C ASP A 139 1.86 -12.06 -6.02
N LEU A 140 2.19 -12.19 -7.32
CA LEU A 140 3.55 -11.96 -7.81
C LEU A 140 3.99 -10.52 -7.59
N ASN A 141 3.12 -9.54 -7.82
CA ASN A 141 3.42 -8.14 -7.53
C ASN A 141 3.66 -7.92 -6.04
N HIS A 142 2.79 -8.42 -5.16
CA HIS A 142 2.97 -8.35 -3.70
C HIS A 142 4.30 -8.98 -3.28
N LYS A 143 4.64 -10.15 -3.83
CA LYS A 143 5.92 -10.80 -3.59
C LYS A 143 7.11 -9.93 -4.02
N ARG A 144 7.06 -9.25 -5.17
CA ARG A 144 8.11 -8.29 -5.58
C ARG A 144 8.27 -7.15 -4.57
N VAL A 145 7.14 -6.61 -4.07
CA VAL A 145 7.17 -5.57 -3.04
C VAL A 145 7.80 -6.09 -1.75
N VAL A 146 7.37 -7.25 -1.28
CA VAL A 146 7.87 -7.88 -0.06
C VAL A 146 9.35 -8.20 -0.16
N ASP A 147 9.79 -8.88 -1.22
CA ASP A 147 11.18 -9.29 -1.42
C ASP A 147 12.14 -8.09 -1.61
N THR A 148 11.60 -6.92 -1.98
CA THR A 148 12.38 -5.68 -2.08
C THR A 148 12.40 -4.89 -0.78
N TRP A 149 11.22 -4.62 -0.22
CA TRP A 149 11.03 -3.58 0.80
C TRP A 149 11.08 -4.16 2.21
N PHE A 150 10.55 -5.36 2.45
CA PHE A 150 10.56 -5.95 3.78
C PHE A 150 11.96 -6.44 4.13
N ASP A 151 12.31 -6.36 5.40
CA ASP A 151 13.48 -7.06 5.92
C ASP A 151 13.13 -8.52 6.23
N GLU A 152 14.14 -9.31 6.57
CA GLU A 152 14.02 -10.73 6.84
C GLU A 152 13.04 -11.04 7.98
N GLU A 153 13.02 -10.17 9.01
CA GLU A 153 12.14 -10.32 10.17
C GLU A 153 10.66 -10.25 9.75
N HIS A 154 10.31 -9.32 8.87
CA HIS A 154 8.90 -9.07 8.51
C HIS A 154 8.44 -9.88 7.30
N ARG A 155 9.35 -10.19 6.37
CA ARG A 155 9.05 -10.93 5.14
C ARG A 155 8.36 -12.25 5.40
N LYS A 156 8.75 -12.97 6.46
CA LYS A 156 8.14 -14.26 6.84
C LYS A 156 6.63 -14.20 7.07
N TYR A 157 6.09 -13.05 7.51
CA TYR A 157 4.67 -12.91 7.81
C TYR A 157 3.80 -12.90 6.55
N PHE A 158 4.31 -12.34 5.46
CA PHE A 158 3.67 -12.45 4.15
C PHE A 158 3.63 -13.91 3.66
N TYR A 159 4.76 -14.62 3.75
CA TYR A 159 4.81 -16.03 3.33
C TYR A 159 4.03 -16.98 4.23
N ARG A 160 3.69 -16.59 5.47
CA ARG A 160 2.70 -17.32 6.28
C ARG A 160 1.28 -17.19 5.73
N ARG A 161 0.94 -16.06 5.11
CA ARG A 161 -0.37 -15.85 4.45
C ARG A 161 -0.41 -16.44 3.04
N HIS A 162 0.73 -16.48 2.38
CA HIS A 162 0.92 -16.96 1.01
C HIS A 162 2.04 -17.99 0.89
N PRO A 163 1.95 -19.15 1.57
CA PRO A 163 3.02 -20.16 1.55
C PRO A 163 3.25 -20.75 0.16
N GLU A 164 2.24 -20.72 -0.72
CA GLU A 164 2.35 -21.13 -2.11
C GLU A 164 3.35 -20.30 -2.92
N LEU A 165 3.66 -19.07 -2.49
CA LEU A 165 4.54 -18.15 -3.22
C LEU A 165 6.03 -18.35 -2.91
N ASP A 166 6.38 -19.13 -1.88
CA ASP A 166 7.77 -19.32 -1.45
C ASP A 166 8.61 -20.05 -2.53
N GLY A 167 7.97 -20.94 -3.31
CA GLY A 167 8.61 -21.66 -4.41
C GLY A 167 8.77 -20.86 -5.71
N PHE A 168 8.22 -19.65 -5.80
CA PHE A 168 8.30 -18.82 -7.01
C PHE A 168 9.49 -17.86 -6.92
N SER A 169 10.17 -17.64 -8.04
CA SER A 169 11.25 -16.65 -8.12
C SER A 169 10.78 -15.38 -8.83
N VAL A 170 11.10 -14.22 -8.26
CA VAL A 170 10.90 -12.91 -8.89
C VAL A 170 12.22 -12.14 -8.88
N ASP A 171 12.55 -11.48 -9.99
CA ASP A 171 13.78 -10.69 -10.09
C ASP A 171 13.56 -9.26 -9.57
N VAL A 172 14.13 -8.96 -8.40
CA VAL A 172 14.05 -7.66 -7.73
C VAL A 172 15.40 -6.95 -7.62
N ARG A 173 16.42 -7.40 -8.37
CA ARG A 173 17.80 -6.89 -8.27
C ARG A 173 17.89 -5.37 -8.44
N ASP A 174 17.21 -4.83 -9.44
CA ASP A 174 17.22 -3.38 -9.72
C ASP A 174 16.54 -2.57 -8.61
N GLN A 175 15.47 -3.10 -8.02
CA GLN A 175 14.77 -2.44 -6.91
C GLN A 175 15.61 -2.47 -5.62
N ILE A 176 16.32 -3.57 -5.34
CA ILE A 176 17.27 -3.65 -4.23
C ILE A 176 18.43 -2.67 -4.45
N ALA A 177 18.98 -2.59 -5.68
CA ALA A 177 20.04 -1.64 -6.01
C ALA A 177 19.58 -0.19 -5.81
N LEU A 178 18.34 0.13 -6.20
CA LEU A 178 17.72 1.43 -5.95
C LEU A 178 17.59 1.73 -4.45
N LYS A 179 17.04 0.80 -3.67
CA LYS A 179 16.88 0.91 -2.20
C LYS A 179 18.22 1.21 -1.52
N ASN A 180 19.27 0.51 -1.93
CA ASN A 180 20.62 0.71 -1.41
C ASN A 180 21.21 2.07 -1.82
N ARG A 181 21.06 2.46 -3.10
CA ARG A 181 21.55 3.74 -3.62
C ARG A 181 20.92 4.94 -2.91
N LEU A 182 19.63 4.87 -2.61
CA LEU A 182 18.88 5.92 -1.91
C LEU A 182 19.05 5.87 -0.38
N GLN A 183 19.81 4.90 0.14
CA GLN A 183 20.05 4.70 1.57
C GLN A 183 18.73 4.67 2.36
N CYS A 184 17.77 3.90 1.85
CA CYS A 184 16.46 3.82 2.47
C CYS A 184 16.53 3.10 3.83
N LYS A 185 15.64 3.48 4.74
CA LYS A 185 15.48 2.88 6.07
C LYS A 185 14.95 1.45 5.95
N SER A 186 15.05 0.67 7.03
CA SER A 186 14.51 -0.70 7.08
C SER A 186 13.00 -0.72 7.21
N PHE A 187 12.41 -1.89 6.98
CA PHE A 187 10.97 -2.07 7.20
C PHE A 187 10.63 -2.12 8.69
N SER A 188 11.51 -2.65 9.55
CA SER A 188 11.36 -2.52 11.01
C SER A 188 11.24 -1.06 11.44
N TRP A 189 11.98 -0.13 10.81
CA TRP A 189 11.80 1.30 11.06
C TRP A 189 10.42 1.78 10.61
N PHE A 190 9.96 1.39 9.42
CA PHE A 190 8.62 1.74 8.95
C PHE A 190 7.54 1.27 9.94
N MET A 191 7.60 0.02 10.41
CA MET A 191 6.64 -0.53 11.36
C MET A 191 6.68 0.19 12.71
N LYS A 192 7.87 0.58 13.18
CA LYS A 192 8.04 1.25 14.47
C LYS A 192 7.64 2.73 14.43
N ASP A 193 8.04 3.44 13.39
CA ASP A 193 7.98 4.92 13.35
C ASP A 193 6.80 5.43 12.51
N VAL A 194 6.38 4.70 11.48
CA VAL A 194 5.30 5.11 10.58
C VAL A 194 3.98 4.42 10.91
N ALA A 195 4.02 3.11 11.20
CA ALA A 195 2.82 2.29 11.41
C ALA A 195 2.79 1.51 12.74
N PRO A 196 3.14 2.10 13.91
CA PRO A 196 3.22 1.37 15.18
C PRO A 196 1.90 0.75 15.63
N PHE A 197 0.78 1.33 15.21
CA PHE A 197 -0.58 0.90 15.52
C PHE A 197 -1.09 -0.22 14.60
N LEU A 198 -0.34 -0.60 13.56
CA LEU A 198 -0.82 -1.61 12.60
C LEU A 198 -1.11 -2.94 13.30
N LEU A 199 -0.27 -3.33 14.25
CA LEU A 199 -0.38 -4.59 14.98
C LEU A 199 -1.60 -4.65 15.92
N ASP A 200 -2.18 -3.51 16.28
CA ASP A 200 -3.41 -3.45 17.08
C ASP A 200 -4.61 -4.00 16.30
N SER A 201 -4.61 -3.81 14.97
CA SER A 201 -5.67 -4.27 14.06
C SER A 201 -5.29 -5.57 13.34
N TYR A 202 -4.02 -5.73 12.97
CA TYR A 202 -3.50 -6.85 12.19
C TYR A 202 -2.23 -7.40 12.83
N PRO A 203 -2.36 -8.21 13.90
CA PRO A 203 -1.20 -8.79 14.57
C PRO A 203 -0.44 -9.74 13.64
N TYR A 204 0.81 -10.02 14.00
CA TYR A 204 1.65 -10.95 13.26
C TYR A 204 0.98 -12.34 13.12
N PRO A 205 0.87 -12.89 11.91
CA PRO A 205 0.35 -14.23 11.70
C PRO A 205 1.20 -15.27 12.44
N HIS A 206 0.54 -16.24 13.08
CA HIS A 206 1.20 -17.40 13.65
C HIS A 206 1.88 -18.26 12.58
N GLU A 207 2.84 -19.07 12.97
CA GLU A 207 3.49 -20.01 12.06
C GLU A 207 2.51 -21.07 11.57
N ASN A 208 2.61 -21.40 10.28
CA ASN A 208 1.84 -22.49 9.70
C ASN A 208 2.46 -23.82 10.11
N ILE A 209 1.65 -24.74 10.64
CA ILE A 209 2.07 -26.14 10.89
C ILE A 209 2.05 -26.92 9.57
N HIS A 210 0.99 -26.75 8.78
CA HIS A 210 0.80 -27.36 7.46
C HIS A 210 0.09 -26.37 6.52
N PHE A 211 0.29 -26.50 5.21
CA PHE A 211 -0.48 -25.80 4.18
C PHE A 211 -0.68 -26.71 2.96
N GLY A 212 -1.73 -26.47 2.19
CA GLY A 212 -2.05 -27.23 0.98
C GLY A 212 -3.47 -27.78 0.96
N ASN A 213 -3.75 -28.64 -0.01
CA ASN A 213 -5.06 -29.26 -0.15
C ASN A 213 -5.24 -30.39 0.88
N VAL A 214 -6.38 -30.40 1.57
CA VAL A 214 -6.79 -31.52 2.42
C VAL A 214 -7.62 -32.46 1.55
N CYS A 215 -7.00 -33.53 1.06
CA CYS A 215 -7.72 -34.60 0.38
C CYS A 215 -8.48 -35.40 1.43
N THR A 216 -9.81 -35.32 1.42
CA THR A 216 -10.71 -36.20 2.19
C THR A 216 -11.05 -37.44 1.40
#